data_AF-A0A6N8ACW6-F1
#
_entry.id   AF-A0A6N8ACW6-F1
#
_cell.length_a   1.000
_cell.length_b   1.000
_cell.length_c   1.000
_cell.angle_alpha   90.00
_cell.angle_beta   90.00
_cell.angle_gamma   90.00
#
_symmetry.space_group_name_H-M   'P 1'
#
loop_
_entity.id
_entity.type
_entity.pdbx_description
1 polymer ?
#
loop_
_entity_poly.entity_id
_entity_poly.type
_entity_poly.pdbx_seq_one_letter_code
_entity_poly.pdbx_strand_id
1 'polypeptide(L)'
;MPMARNRISQFGDVPLLYDRDPVANYGKCGFRTHPHVDTVFALQTDIAFGEMFLVLEAMDLGQVTAILFGGVDRTGGGSSLHHKGRAFDLDGLVFDNGFIWMADTFATQPHQYLAIEGVLRQNFGTVLTSGYDSAHRDHIHFDNGEPVGFQRHSKSRVLYLQNALKFLFDQMLTIDGVWGPETQSIEREVRKELGLGGLSIRSNWVGFIEASIDIATDRARELNQGGLIA
;
A
#
# COMPACT_ATOMS: atom_id res chain seq x y z
N MET A 1 -11.19 21.95 17.10
CA MET A 1 -10.55 21.37 18.30
C MET A 1 -9.30 20.63 17.86
N PRO A 2 -8.17 20.69 18.58
CA PRO A 2 -7.04 19.81 18.30
C PRO A 2 -7.52 18.36 18.43
N MET A 3 -7.30 17.55 17.38
CA MET A 3 -7.64 16.13 17.43
C MET A 3 -6.68 15.42 18.39
N ALA A 4 -7.19 14.45 19.14
CA ALA A 4 -6.39 13.68 20.08
C ALA A 4 -5.28 12.94 19.32
N ARG A 5 -4.05 13.01 19.85
CA ARG A 5 -2.91 12.26 19.34
C ARG A 5 -2.42 11.28 20.38
N ASN A 6 -2.09 10.08 19.94
CA ASN A 6 -1.54 9.01 20.77
C ASN A 6 -0.11 8.72 20.34
N ARG A 7 0.73 8.34 21.31
CA ARG A 7 1.98 7.66 20.99
C ARG A 7 1.67 6.23 20.62
N ILE A 8 2.20 5.79 19.48
CA ILE A 8 2.13 4.40 19.05
C ILE A 8 3.55 3.83 18.96
N SER A 9 3.68 2.51 19.04
CA SER A 9 4.97 1.82 18.83
C SER A 9 4.84 0.52 18.05
N GLN A 10 3.61 0.18 17.66
CA GLN A 10 3.23 -1.04 16.97
C GLN A 10 1.86 -0.84 16.30
N PHE A 11 1.57 -1.69 15.32
CA PHE A 11 0.21 -1.97 14.84
C PHE A 11 -0.04 -3.48 14.99
N GLY A 12 -1.19 -3.86 15.55
CA GLY A 12 -1.40 -5.17 16.13
C GLY A 12 -0.31 -5.47 17.16
N ASP A 13 0.34 -6.62 17.02
CA ASP A 13 1.49 -7.04 17.84
C ASP A 13 2.84 -6.80 17.13
N VAL A 14 2.85 -6.08 16.00
CA VAL A 14 4.05 -5.89 15.16
C VAL A 14 4.67 -4.51 15.41
N PRO A 15 5.94 -4.44 15.87
CA PRO A 15 6.59 -3.19 16.22
C PRO A 15 6.88 -2.29 15.01
N LEU A 16 6.81 -0.98 15.24
CA LEU A 16 7.25 0.05 14.30
C LEU A 16 8.74 0.36 14.51
N LEU A 17 9.53 0.28 13.44
CA LEU A 17 10.96 0.58 13.43
C LEU A 17 11.23 1.68 12.40
N TYR A 18 11.78 2.80 12.86
CA TYR A 18 12.20 3.88 11.97
C TYR A 18 13.55 3.52 11.33
N ASP A 19 13.66 3.54 10.01
CA ASP A 19 14.84 3.05 9.29
C ASP A 19 15.56 4.11 8.44
N ARG A 20 15.13 5.39 8.52
CA ARG A 20 15.71 6.49 7.73
C ARG A 20 16.90 7.21 8.38
N ASP A 21 17.28 6.86 9.62
CA ASP A 21 18.44 7.48 10.32
C ASP A 21 19.38 6.44 10.97
N PRO A 22 20.69 6.49 10.70
CA PRO A 22 21.28 7.09 9.49
C PRO A 22 20.67 6.50 8.21
N VAL A 23 20.76 7.22 7.09
CA VAL A 23 20.27 6.76 5.76
C VAL A 23 20.75 5.34 5.42
N ALA A 24 21.92 4.92 5.91
CA ALA A 24 22.46 3.58 5.73
C ALA A 24 21.65 2.45 6.40
N ASN A 25 20.62 2.78 7.19
CA ASN A 25 19.73 1.84 7.88
C ASN A 25 18.51 1.40 7.09
N TYR A 26 18.20 2.07 5.97
CA TYR A 26 17.04 1.74 5.14
C TYR A 26 17.05 0.25 4.77
N GLY A 27 15.97 -0.45 5.12
CA GLY A 27 15.82 -1.89 4.86
C GLY A 27 16.70 -2.84 5.69
N LYS A 28 17.27 -2.40 6.82
CA LYS A 28 18.12 -3.27 7.69
C LYS A 28 17.45 -3.66 9.00
N CYS A 29 17.61 -2.84 10.04
CA CYS A 29 17.12 -3.16 11.38
C CYS A 29 16.18 -2.10 11.94
N GLY A 30 16.18 -0.88 11.38
CA GLY A 30 15.54 0.29 11.97
C GLY A 30 15.85 0.47 13.47
N PHE A 31 15.11 1.34 14.13
CA PHE A 31 15.11 1.42 15.59
C PHE A 31 13.73 1.82 16.12
N ARG A 32 13.41 1.37 17.33
CA ARG A 32 12.11 1.64 17.95
C ARG A 32 11.93 3.13 18.21
N THR A 33 10.81 3.66 17.77
CA THR A 33 10.38 5.03 18.06
C THR A 33 8.93 5.05 18.53
N HIS A 34 8.48 6.20 19.03
CA HIS A 34 7.12 6.36 19.55
C HIS A 34 6.46 7.62 18.94
N PRO A 35 6.15 7.61 17.62
CA PRO A 35 5.60 8.78 16.94
C PRO A 35 4.21 9.15 17.47
N HIS A 36 3.84 10.43 17.33
CA HIS A 36 2.51 10.90 17.71
C HIS A 36 1.57 10.90 16.51
N VAL A 37 0.49 10.15 16.62
CA VAL A 37 -0.45 9.92 15.53
C VAL A 37 -1.85 10.28 15.97
N ASP A 38 -2.64 10.88 15.08
CA ASP A 38 -4.05 11.10 15.29
C ASP A 38 -4.76 9.79 15.65
N THR A 39 -5.58 9.78 16.70
CA THR A 39 -6.18 8.55 17.24
C THR A 39 -7.05 7.82 16.22
N VAL A 40 -7.81 8.55 15.39
CA VAL A 40 -8.70 7.94 14.39
C VAL A 40 -7.87 7.34 13.26
N PHE A 41 -6.86 8.08 12.78
CA PHE A 41 -5.94 7.58 11.78
C PHE A 41 -5.14 6.37 12.29
N ALA A 42 -4.69 6.38 13.54
CA ALA A 42 -3.98 5.25 14.15
C ALA A 42 -4.84 3.98 14.19
N LEU A 43 -6.11 4.08 14.61
CA LEU A 43 -7.03 2.94 14.61
C LEU A 43 -7.30 2.40 13.20
N GLN A 44 -7.49 3.30 12.23
CA GLN A 44 -7.69 2.92 10.83
C GLN A 44 -6.46 2.24 10.25
N THR A 45 -5.26 2.70 10.63
CA THR A 45 -3.99 2.12 10.22
C THR A 45 -3.78 0.74 10.86
N ASP A 46 -4.14 0.59 12.13
CA ASP A 46 -4.10 -0.70 12.85
C ASP A 46 -4.95 -1.78 12.15
N ILE A 47 -6.18 -1.41 11.75
CA ILE A 47 -7.06 -2.28 10.97
C ILE A 47 -6.41 -2.66 9.63
N ALA A 48 -5.90 -1.69 8.88
CA ALA A 48 -5.28 -1.94 7.59
C ALA A 48 -4.05 -2.85 7.68
N PHE A 49 -3.22 -2.71 8.72
CA PHE A 49 -2.09 -3.62 8.95
C PHE A 49 -2.54 -5.02 9.35
N GLY A 50 -3.58 -5.14 10.19
CA GLY A 50 -4.18 -6.44 10.50
C GLY A 50 -4.65 -7.20 9.25
N GLU A 51 -5.36 -6.52 8.36
CA GLU A 51 -5.77 -7.07 7.05
C GLU A 51 -4.56 -7.42 6.18
N MET A 52 -3.55 -6.55 6.14
CA MET A 52 -2.33 -6.74 5.37
C MET A 52 -1.57 -7.99 5.82
N PHE A 53 -1.47 -8.23 7.13
CA PHE A 53 -0.77 -9.40 7.66
C PHE A 53 -1.45 -10.71 7.27
N LEU A 54 -2.78 -10.75 7.28
CA LEU A 54 -3.53 -11.92 6.81
C LEU A 54 -3.28 -12.20 5.31
N VAL A 55 -3.25 -11.15 4.49
CA VAL A 55 -2.94 -11.26 3.06
C VAL A 55 -1.51 -11.78 2.83
N LEU A 56 -0.53 -11.22 3.54
CA LEU A 56 0.88 -11.61 3.40
C LEU A 56 1.17 -13.03 3.91
N GLU A 57 0.52 -13.45 5.00
CA GLU A 57 0.58 -14.83 5.46
C GLU A 57 -0.06 -15.77 4.43
N ALA A 58 -1.18 -15.38 3.82
CA ALA A 58 -1.79 -16.13 2.72
C ALA A 58 -0.88 -16.22 1.48
N MET A 59 0.07 -15.30 1.28
CA MET A 59 1.08 -15.41 0.22
C MET A 59 2.20 -16.40 0.53
N ASP A 60 2.22 -17.02 1.71
CA ASP A 60 3.30 -17.89 2.17
C ASP A 60 4.65 -17.14 2.33
N LEU A 61 4.59 -15.87 2.74
CA LEU A 61 5.78 -15.04 2.99
C LEU A 61 6.35 -15.17 4.42
N GLY A 62 5.62 -15.84 5.30
CA GLY A 62 5.91 -15.90 6.74
C GLY A 62 5.16 -14.82 7.53
N GLN A 63 5.45 -14.73 8.83
CA GLN A 63 4.82 -13.75 9.72
C GLN A 63 5.60 -12.45 9.74
N VAL A 64 4.91 -11.31 9.67
CA VAL A 64 5.56 -10.00 9.81
C VAL A 64 5.99 -9.80 11.26
N THR A 65 7.27 -9.49 11.46
CA THR A 65 7.90 -9.28 12.77
C THR A 65 8.32 -7.84 13.03
N ALA A 66 8.38 -7.00 11.98
CA ALA A 66 8.54 -5.55 12.12
C ALA A 66 8.02 -4.80 10.90
N ILE A 67 7.53 -3.58 11.14
CA ILE A 67 7.17 -2.60 10.12
C ILE A 67 8.28 -1.54 10.06
N LEU A 68 8.89 -1.37 8.88
CA LEU A 68 9.84 -0.30 8.61
C LEU A 68 9.10 0.93 8.08
N PHE A 69 9.41 2.10 8.61
CA PHE A 69 8.71 3.34 8.25
C PHE A 69 9.62 4.57 8.22
N GLY A 70 9.25 5.53 7.37
CA GLY A 70 10.06 6.72 7.10
C GLY A 70 9.47 8.02 7.64
N GLY A 71 8.18 8.05 7.96
CA GLY A 71 7.52 9.23 8.50
C GLY A 71 6.08 8.96 8.95
N VAL A 72 5.67 9.56 10.06
CA VAL A 72 4.27 9.55 10.54
C VAL A 72 3.87 10.91 11.10
N ASP A 73 4.80 11.57 11.80
CA ASP A 73 4.67 12.96 12.21
C ASP A 73 5.84 13.81 11.70
N ARG A 74 5.53 15.05 11.31
CA ARG A 74 6.55 16.08 11.04
C ARG A 74 6.36 17.23 12.01
N THR A 75 7.46 17.62 12.67
CA THR A 75 7.48 18.81 13.53
C THR A 75 7.33 20.08 12.68
N GLY A 76 6.69 21.11 13.25
CA GLY A 76 6.46 22.39 12.58
C GLY A 76 5.08 22.50 11.91
N GLY A 77 4.89 23.52 11.08
CA GLY A 77 3.64 23.77 10.35
C GLY A 77 3.74 23.41 8.87
N GLY A 78 2.62 23.00 8.28
CA GLY A 78 2.52 22.70 6.84
C GLY A 78 1.14 22.18 6.47
N SER A 79 0.83 22.15 5.17
CA SER A 79 -0.43 21.61 4.64
C SER A 79 -0.46 20.09 4.59
N SER A 80 0.72 19.43 4.58
CA SER A 80 0.84 17.97 4.59
C SER A 80 0.19 17.36 5.83
N LEU A 81 -0.44 16.20 5.63
CA LEU A 81 -1.09 15.45 6.71
C LEU A 81 -0.11 14.83 7.70
N HIS A 82 1.19 14.74 7.35
CA HIS A 82 2.27 14.43 8.30
C HIS A 82 2.34 15.45 9.45
N HIS A 83 2.10 16.74 9.20
CA HIS A 83 2.03 17.75 10.29
C HIS A 83 0.81 17.54 11.21
N LYS A 84 -0.18 16.81 10.73
CA LYS A 84 -1.41 16.50 11.47
C LYS A 84 -1.35 15.13 12.16
N GLY A 85 -0.28 14.34 11.94
CA GLY A 85 -0.20 12.96 12.41
C GLY A 85 -1.23 12.06 11.72
N ARG A 86 -1.57 12.36 10.47
CA ARG A 86 -2.64 11.72 9.68
C ARG A 86 -2.15 11.10 8.38
N ALA A 87 -0.84 10.86 8.30
CA ALA A 87 -0.20 10.23 7.17
C ALA A 87 0.88 9.27 7.66
N PHE A 88 1.25 8.32 6.83
CA PHE A 88 2.25 7.30 7.13
C PHE A 88 3.04 6.97 5.86
N ASP A 89 4.36 6.86 5.99
CA ASP A 89 5.27 6.42 4.92
C ASP A 89 5.77 5.00 5.27
N LEU A 90 5.22 3.98 4.59
CA LEU A 90 5.63 2.58 4.74
C LEU A 90 6.84 2.29 3.85
N ASP A 91 7.96 1.93 4.48
CA ASP A 91 9.22 1.67 3.79
C ASP A 91 9.43 0.18 3.52
N GLY A 92 9.00 -0.68 4.44
CA GLY A 92 9.22 -2.12 4.31
C GLY A 92 8.62 -2.95 5.44
N LEU A 93 8.74 -4.26 5.31
CA LEU A 93 8.22 -5.27 6.23
C LEU A 93 9.28 -6.36 6.43
N VAL A 94 9.55 -6.72 7.67
CA VAL A 94 10.50 -7.79 8.04
C VAL A 94 9.71 -9.03 8.44
N PHE A 95 10.10 -10.19 7.93
CA PHE A 95 9.44 -11.47 8.17
C PHE A 95 10.27 -12.38 9.09
N ASP A 96 9.61 -13.31 9.77
CA ASP A 96 10.19 -14.26 10.72
C ASP A 96 11.23 -15.21 10.11
N ASN A 97 11.10 -15.51 8.83
CA ASN A 97 12.05 -16.29 8.03
C ASN A 97 13.27 -15.49 7.54
N GLY A 98 13.39 -14.20 7.90
CA GLY A 98 14.48 -13.31 7.51
C GLY A 98 14.29 -12.62 6.15
N PHE A 99 13.18 -12.88 5.45
CA PHE A 99 12.80 -12.11 4.27
C PHE A 99 12.47 -10.66 4.65
N ILE A 100 12.84 -9.72 3.80
CA ILE A 100 12.52 -8.30 3.95
C ILE A 100 11.90 -7.82 2.65
N TRP A 101 10.66 -7.36 2.72
CA TRP A 101 10.01 -6.65 1.63
C TRP A 101 10.27 -5.15 1.76
N MET A 102 10.64 -4.49 0.66
CA MET A 102 10.88 -3.05 0.61
C MET A 102 9.98 -2.38 -0.42
N ALA A 103 9.57 -1.14 -0.17
CA ALA A 103 8.68 -0.40 -1.05
C ALA A 103 9.34 0.07 -2.37
N ASP A 104 10.64 -0.13 -2.55
CA ASP A 104 11.31 0.07 -3.83
C ASP A 104 11.32 -1.18 -4.74
N THR A 105 10.77 -2.30 -4.29
CA THR A 105 10.84 -3.59 -5.02
C THR A 105 9.73 -3.79 -6.05
N PHE A 106 8.92 -2.78 -6.40
CA PHE A 106 7.80 -2.95 -7.34
C PHE A 106 8.20 -3.63 -8.65
N ALA A 107 9.39 -3.28 -9.19
CA ALA A 107 9.87 -3.83 -10.45
C ALA A 107 10.17 -5.34 -10.41
N THR A 108 10.51 -5.88 -9.23
CA THR A 108 10.89 -7.29 -9.04
C THR A 108 9.83 -8.10 -8.32
N GLN A 109 8.96 -7.45 -7.54
CA GLN A 109 7.95 -8.06 -6.69
C GLN A 109 6.58 -7.36 -6.86
N PRO A 110 6.05 -7.27 -8.10
CA PRO A 110 4.82 -6.51 -8.35
C PRO A 110 3.59 -7.09 -7.66
N HIS A 111 3.52 -8.42 -7.47
CA HIS A 111 2.38 -9.08 -6.83
C HIS A 111 2.28 -8.72 -5.33
N GLN A 112 3.37 -8.90 -4.59
CA GLN A 112 3.45 -8.51 -3.17
C GLN A 112 3.16 -7.02 -3.01
N TYR A 113 3.76 -6.19 -3.87
CA TYR A 113 3.56 -4.74 -3.84
C TYR A 113 2.10 -4.34 -4.08
N LEU A 114 1.46 -4.91 -5.10
CA LEU A 114 0.08 -4.55 -5.47
C LEU A 114 -0.94 -5.04 -4.44
N ALA A 115 -0.68 -6.15 -3.76
CA ALA A 115 -1.53 -6.58 -2.66
C ALA A 115 -1.42 -5.66 -1.43
N ILE A 116 -0.21 -5.25 -1.05
CA ILE A 116 0.02 -4.26 0.01
C ILE A 116 -0.67 -2.94 -0.35
N GLU A 117 -0.44 -2.44 -1.57
CA GLU A 117 -1.11 -1.23 -2.06
C GLU A 117 -2.64 -1.39 -2.09
N GLY A 118 -3.15 -2.57 -2.47
CA GLY A 118 -4.56 -2.91 -2.49
C GLY A 118 -5.20 -2.77 -1.11
N VAL A 119 -4.63 -3.42 -0.08
CA VAL A 119 -5.13 -3.33 1.30
C VAL A 119 -5.15 -1.87 1.79
N LEU A 120 -4.08 -1.13 1.50
CA LEU A 120 -4.04 0.30 1.84
C LEU A 120 -5.15 1.09 1.11
N ARG A 121 -5.46 0.77 -0.15
CA ARG A 121 -6.52 1.44 -0.92
C ARG A 121 -7.93 1.05 -0.53
N GLN A 122 -8.15 -0.09 0.13
CA GLN A 122 -9.43 -0.42 0.76
C GLN A 122 -9.71 0.49 1.95
N ASN A 123 -8.65 0.90 2.64
CA ASN A 123 -8.72 1.66 3.89
C ASN A 123 -8.54 3.17 3.68
N PHE A 124 -7.72 3.60 2.71
CA PHE A 124 -7.30 5.00 2.54
C PHE A 124 -7.63 5.54 1.16
N GLY A 125 -8.12 6.80 1.12
CA GLY A 125 -8.41 7.48 -0.15
C GLY A 125 -7.16 7.98 -0.87
N THR A 126 -6.11 8.33 -0.12
CA THR A 126 -4.80 8.74 -0.65
C THR A 126 -3.80 7.63 -0.39
N VAL A 127 -3.23 7.08 -1.46
CA VAL A 127 -2.10 6.14 -1.42
C VAL A 127 -1.15 6.52 -2.55
N LEU A 128 0.09 6.91 -2.27
CA LEU A 128 1.08 7.33 -3.27
C LEU A 128 2.23 6.33 -3.30
N THR A 129 2.58 5.87 -4.49
CA THR A 129 3.52 4.76 -4.70
C THR A 129 4.65 5.16 -5.64
N SER A 130 5.56 4.22 -5.94
CA SER A 130 6.79 4.47 -6.71
C SER A 130 6.57 5.07 -8.11
N GLY A 131 5.41 4.85 -8.72
CA GLY A 131 5.02 5.46 -10.00
C GLY A 131 4.48 6.89 -9.91
N TYR A 132 4.21 7.40 -8.71
CA TYR A 132 3.56 8.70 -8.53
C TYR A 132 4.49 9.87 -8.88
N ASP A 133 5.66 9.96 -8.23
CA ASP A 133 6.72 10.92 -8.52
C ASP A 133 8.07 10.43 -7.95
N SER A 134 9.12 11.26 -8.01
CA SER A 134 10.43 10.89 -7.50
C SER A 134 10.51 10.78 -5.98
N ALA A 135 9.64 11.46 -5.24
CA ALA A 135 9.66 11.48 -3.78
C ALA A 135 9.12 10.19 -3.18
N HIS A 136 8.23 9.48 -3.88
CA HIS A 136 7.57 8.27 -3.39
C HIS A 136 8.16 6.97 -3.97
N ARG A 137 9.38 7.02 -4.52
CA ARG A 137 10.02 5.86 -5.18
C ARG A 137 10.37 4.72 -4.24
N ASP A 138 10.56 5.03 -2.96
CA ASP A 138 11.14 4.14 -1.95
C ASP A 138 10.20 3.91 -0.75
N HIS A 139 8.94 4.35 -0.86
CA HIS A 139 7.93 4.17 0.18
C HIS A 139 6.52 4.20 -0.40
N ILE A 140 5.57 3.63 0.34
CA ILE A 140 4.15 3.83 0.09
C ILE A 140 3.64 4.83 1.11
N HIS A 141 3.29 6.02 0.62
CA HIS A 141 2.61 7.03 1.43
C HIS A 141 1.12 6.75 1.47
N PHE A 142 0.48 6.87 2.63
CA PHE A 142 -0.98 6.87 2.72
C PHE A 142 -1.50 7.80 3.82
N ASP A 143 -2.71 8.31 3.60
CA ASP A 143 -3.39 9.21 4.53
C ASP A 143 -4.92 9.08 4.44
N ASN A 144 -5.62 9.59 5.46
CA ASN A 144 -7.08 9.64 5.50
C ASN A 144 -7.66 11.02 5.18
N GLY A 145 -6.97 11.81 4.33
CA GLY A 145 -7.44 13.12 3.88
C GLY A 145 -8.60 13.06 2.90
N GLU A 146 -8.60 12.03 2.05
CA GLU A 146 -9.60 11.78 1.03
C GLU A 146 -10.42 10.51 1.34
N PRO A 147 -11.68 10.43 0.89
CA PRO A 147 -12.47 9.21 1.02
C PRO A 147 -11.96 8.10 0.10
N VAL A 148 -12.18 6.85 0.53
CA VAL A 148 -11.97 5.64 -0.29
C VAL A 148 -12.92 5.65 -1.48
N GLY A 149 -12.38 5.39 -2.67
CA GLY A 149 -13.15 5.32 -3.92
C GLY A 149 -12.30 5.65 -5.13
N PHE A 150 -12.73 5.22 -6.32
CA PHE A 150 -12.04 5.54 -7.56
C PHE A 150 -12.35 6.96 -8.04
N GLN A 151 -11.32 7.69 -8.48
CA GLN A 151 -11.46 8.99 -9.10
C GLN A 151 -10.59 9.06 -10.35
N ARG A 152 -11.22 9.28 -11.51
CA ARG A 152 -10.57 9.27 -12.83
C ARG A 152 -9.49 10.33 -13.02
N HIS A 153 -9.55 11.42 -12.25
CA HIS A 153 -8.58 12.51 -12.30
C HIS A 153 -7.45 12.35 -11.28
N SER A 154 -7.48 11.30 -10.46
CA SER A 154 -6.45 11.02 -9.47
C SER A 154 -5.37 10.14 -10.09
N LYS A 155 -4.21 10.73 -10.40
CA LYS A 155 -3.05 10.01 -10.96
C LYS A 155 -2.74 8.74 -10.17
N SER A 156 -2.68 8.83 -8.84
CA SER A 156 -2.37 7.68 -7.98
C SER A 156 -3.39 6.54 -8.16
N ARG A 157 -4.70 6.84 -8.16
CA ARG A 157 -5.73 5.80 -8.29
C ARG A 157 -5.74 5.17 -9.68
N VAL A 158 -5.45 5.96 -10.71
CA VAL A 158 -5.31 5.46 -12.08
C VAL A 158 -4.05 4.59 -12.23
N LEU A 159 -2.92 4.96 -11.62
CA LEU A 159 -1.71 4.15 -11.63
C LEU A 159 -1.94 2.76 -11.02
N TYR A 160 -2.60 2.68 -9.86
CA TYR A 160 -2.95 1.38 -9.28
C TYR A 160 -3.78 0.53 -10.22
N LEU A 161 -4.84 1.12 -10.79
CA LEU A 161 -5.70 0.42 -11.73
C LEU A 161 -4.88 -0.10 -12.92
N GLN A 162 -4.07 0.75 -13.55
CA GLN A 162 -3.27 0.36 -14.71
C GLN A 162 -2.26 -0.75 -14.34
N ASN A 163 -1.61 -0.66 -13.18
CA ASN A 163 -0.71 -1.69 -12.69
C ASN A 163 -1.44 -3.00 -12.42
N ALA A 164 -2.59 -2.97 -11.73
CA ALA A 164 -3.40 -4.14 -11.47
C ALA A 164 -3.84 -4.81 -12.78
N LEU A 165 -4.38 -4.05 -13.74
CA LEU A 165 -4.76 -4.56 -15.06
C LEU A 165 -3.58 -5.24 -15.75
N LYS A 166 -2.39 -4.65 -15.69
CA LYS A 166 -1.20 -5.20 -16.36
C LYS A 166 -0.66 -6.46 -15.69
N PHE A 167 -0.41 -6.39 -14.39
CA PHE A 167 0.36 -7.41 -13.67
C PHE A 167 -0.51 -8.50 -13.04
N LEU A 168 -1.80 -8.24 -12.84
CA LEU A 168 -2.72 -9.18 -12.19
C LEU A 168 -3.75 -9.72 -13.18
N PHE A 169 -4.22 -8.89 -14.12
CA PHE A 169 -5.21 -9.31 -15.12
C PHE A 169 -4.60 -9.54 -16.52
N ASP A 170 -3.27 -9.59 -16.61
CA ASP A 170 -2.49 -9.85 -17.84
C ASP A 170 -2.85 -8.97 -19.05
N GLN A 171 -3.33 -7.74 -18.79
CA GLN A 171 -3.71 -6.81 -19.84
C GLN A 171 -2.50 -6.06 -20.38
N MET A 172 -2.50 -5.81 -21.69
CA MET A 172 -1.47 -4.99 -22.34
C MET A 172 -1.97 -3.55 -22.44
N LEU A 173 -1.38 -2.67 -21.62
CA LEU A 173 -1.66 -1.24 -21.64
C LEU A 173 -0.46 -0.40 -21.18
N THR A 174 -0.54 0.89 -21.50
CA THR A 174 0.39 1.89 -21.00
C THR A 174 0.07 2.23 -19.54
N ILE A 175 1.11 2.34 -18.71
CA ILE A 175 1.01 2.83 -17.33
C ILE A 175 1.56 4.25 -17.30
N ASP A 176 0.68 5.24 -17.21
CA ASP A 176 1.01 6.66 -17.21
C ASP A 176 0.26 7.48 -16.14
N GLY A 177 -0.69 6.86 -15.45
CA GLY A 177 -1.57 7.51 -14.47
C GLY A 177 -2.61 8.42 -15.10
N VAL A 178 -2.87 8.31 -16.41
CA VAL A 178 -3.86 9.10 -17.15
C VAL A 178 -5.07 8.24 -17.50
N TRP A 179 -6.27 8.73 -17.17
CA TRP A 179 -7.51 8.06 -17.53
C TRP A 179 -7.85 8.26 -19.01
N GLY A 180 -7.20 7.48 -19.88
CA GLY A 180 -7.38 7.53 -21.34
C GLY A 180 -8.37 6.51 -21.90
N PRO A 181 -8.66 6.56 -23.22
CA PRO A 181 -9.53 5.58 -23.89
C PRO A 181 -9.05 4.13 -23.78
N GLU A 182 -7.73 3.89 -23.80
CA GLU A 182 -7.14 2.56 -23.62
C GLU A 182 -7.50 1.98 -22.25
N THR A 183 -7.18 2.70 -21.17
CA THR A 183 -7.55 2.31 -19.79
C THR A 183 -9.05 2.08 -19.66
N GLN A 184 -9.89 2.96 -20.23
CA GLN A 184 -11.34 2.82 -20.20
C GLN A 184 -11.88 1.57 -20.90
N SER A 185 -11.26 1.14 -21.99
CA SER A 185 -11.70 -0.05 -22.72
C SER A 185 -11.35 -1.31 -21.94
N ILE A 186 -10.10 -1.41 -21.51
CA ILE A 186 -9.55 -2.60 -20.84
C ILE A 186 -10.19 -2.77 -19.46
N GLU A 187 -10.30 -1.71 -18.66
CA GLU A 187 -10.95 -1.79 -17.35
C GLU A 187 -12.44 -2.13 -17.46
N ARG A 188 -13.12 -1.75 -18.55
CA ARG A 188 -14.50 -2.19 -18.81
C ARG A 188 -14.61 -3.67 -19.10
N GLU A 189 -13.65 -4.24 -19.81
CA GLU A 189 -13.60 -5.68 -20.12
C GLU A 189 -13.35 -6.49 -18.84
N VAL A 190 -12.29 -6.17 -18.10
CA VAL A 190 -11.96 -6.84 -16.83
C VAL A 190 -13.09 -6.74 -15.82
N ARG A 191 -13.69 -5.56 -15.64
CA ARG A 191 -14.85 -5.44 -14.73
C ARG A 191 -16.03 -6.30 -15.14
N LYS A 192 -16.29 -6.46 -16.44
CA LYS A 192 -17.39 -7.30 -16.92
C LYS A 192 -17.14 -8.76 -16.56
N GLU A 193 -15.90 -9.22 -16.69
CA GLU A 193 -15.48 -10.56 -16.26
C GLU A 193 -15.65 -10.75 -14.75
N LEU A 194 -15.32 -9.72 -13.96
CA LEU A 194 -15.53 -9.70 -12.51
C LEU A 194 -17.01 -9.49 -12.09
N GLY A 195 -17.94 -9.27 -13.02
CA GLY A 195 -19.34 -8.98 -12.70
C GLY A 195 -19.57 -7.62 -12.02
N LEU A 196 -18.63 -6.67 -12.16
CA LEU A 196 -18.65 -5.36 -11.51
C LEU A 196 -19.27 -4.27 -12.41
N GLY A 197 -19.99 -3.34 -11.77
CA GLY A 197 -20.42 -2.09 -12.41
C GLY A 197 -19.30 -1.04 -12.49
N GLY A 198 -19.60 0.20 -12.90
CA GLY A 198 -18.59 1.25 -13.02
C GLY A 198 -17.84 1.55 -11.70
N LEU A 199 -16.51 1.69 -11.76
CA LEU A 199 -15.64 1.89 -10.57
C LEU A 199 -15.88 3.20 -9.82
N SER A 200 -16.55 4.20 -10.41
CA SER A 200 -16.95 5.41 -9.68
C SER A 200 -17.92 5.13 -8.53
N ILE A 201 -18.56 3.96 -8.53
CA ILE A 201 -19.35 3.48 -7.40
C ILE A 201 -18.39 2.79 -6.43
N ARG A 202 -18.35 3.26 -5.17
CA ARG A 202 -17.40 2.79 -4.14
C ARG A 202 -17.38 1.27 -3.97
N SER A 203 -18.53 0.60 -3.96
CA SER A 203 -18.60 -0.86 -3.81
C SER A 203 -17.94 -1.61 -4.98
N ASN A 204 -18.08 -1.11 -6.21
CA ASN A 204 -17.41 -1.71 -7.37
C ASN A 204 -15.90 -1.47 -7.33
N TRP A 205 -15.46 -0.30 -6.85
CA TRP A 205 -14.03 -0.05 -6.63
C TRP A 205 -13.42 -0.98 -5.59
N VAL A 206 -14.09 -1.13 -4.44
CA VAL A 206 -13.66 -2.05 -3.38
C VAL A 206 -13.66 -3.49 -3.91
N GLY A 207 -14.69 -3.93 -4.62
CA GLY A 207 -14.73 -5.27 -5.23
C GLY A 207 -13.63 -5.50 -6.29
N PHE A 208 -13.24 -4.48 -7.03
CA PHE A 208 -12.08 -4.57 -7.94
C PHE A 208 -10.77 -4.72 -7.17
N ILE A 209 -10.60 -3.98 -6.06
CA ILE A 209 -9.42 -4.12 -5.20
C ILE A 209 -9.37 -5.50 -4.56
N GLU A 210 -10.49 -6.01 -4.03
CA GLU A 210 -10.59 -7.35 -3.45
C GLU A 210 -10.13 -8.41 -4.46
N ALA A 211 -10.69 -8.39 -5.68
CA ALA A 211 -10.26 -9.31 -6.74
C ALA A 211 -8.78 -9.17 -7.09
N SER A 212 -8.24 -7.93 -7.05
CA SER A 212 -6.82 -7.69 -7.29
C SER A 212 -5.95 -8.31 -6.18
N ILE A 213 -6.34 -8.15 -4.91
CA ILE A 213 -5.62 -8.73 -3.76
C ILE A 213 -5.64 -10.26 -3.84
N ASP A 214 -6.78 -10.86 -4.16
CA ASP A 214 -6.90 -12.32 -4.30
C ASP A 214 -5.96 -12.86 -5.38
N ILE A 215 -6.00 -12.27 -6.58
CA ILE A 215 -5.12 -12.69 -7.69
C ILE A 215 -3.64 -12.45 -7.36
N ALA A 216 -3.31 -11.31 -6.74
CA ALA A 216 -1.95 -11.03 -6.31
C ALA A 216 -1.46 -12.05 -5.29
N THR A 217 -2.34 -12.48 -4.38
CA THR A 217 -2.06 -13.48 -3.36
C THR A 217 -1.75 -14.84 -3.99
N ASP A 218 -2.62 -15.30 -4.89
CA ASP A 218 -2.44 -16.57 -5.59
C ASP A 218 -1.15 -16.58 -6.41
N ARG A 219 -0.89 -15.52 -7.19
CA ARG A 219 0.34 -15.40 -8.00
C ARG A 219 1.61 -15.38 -7.15
N ALA A 220 1.61 -14.64 -6.04
CA ALA A 220 2.77 -14.59 -5.14
C ALA A 220 3.02 -15.98 -4.51
N ARG A 221 1.97 -16.67 -4.07
CA ARG A 221 2.06 -18.02 -3.50
C ARG A 221 2.62 -19.03 -4.50
N GLU A 222 2.17 -19.00 -5.76
CA GLU A 222 2.68 -19.88 -6.81
C GLU A 222 4.18 -19.69 -7.07
N LEU A 223 4.65 -18.43 -7.09
CA LEU A 223 6.08 -18.11 -7.25
C LEU A 223 6.93 -18.62 -6.09
N ASN A 224 6.41 -18.54 -4.85
CA ASN A 224 7.08 -19.03 -3.65
C ASN A 224 7.20 -20.56 -3.65
N GLN A 225 6.12 -21.27 -3.99
CA GLN A 225 6.11 -22.73 -4.05
C GLN A 225 6.93 -23.31 -5.22
N GLY A 226 7.06 -22.55 -6.31
CA GLY A 226 7.86 -22.92 -7.48
C GLY A 226 9.38 -22.77 -7.30
N GLY A 227 9.87 -22.27 -6.16
CA GLY A 227 11.30 -22.07 -5.92
C GLY A 227 11.94 -20.95 -6.76
N LEU A 228 11.15 -20.00 -7.25
CA LEU A 228 11.58 -18.92 -8.15
C LEU A 228 11.99 -17.62 -7.43
N ILE A 229 12.09 -17.64 -6.10
CA ILE A 229 12.68 -16.53 -5.33
C ILE A 229 14.02 -16.99 -4.78
N ALA A 230 15.09 -16.61 -5.48
CA ALA A 230 16.47 -16.68 -5.05
C ALA A 230 17.10 -15.30 -5.21
#